data_AF-A0A7R9GGC9-F1
#
_entry.id   AF-A0A7R9GGC9-F1
#
_cell.length_a   1.000
_cell.length_b   1.000
_cell.length_c   1.000
_cell.angle_alpha   90.00
_cell.angle_beta   90.00
_cell.angle_gamma   90.00
#
_symmetry.space_group_name_H-M   'P 1'
#
loop_
_entity.id
_entity.type
_entity.pdbx_description
1 polymer ?
#
loop_
_entity_poly.entity_id
_entity_poly.type
_entity_poly.pdbx_seq_one_letter_code
_entity_poly.pdbx_strand_id
1 'polypeptide(L)'
;MTSHQLFVIARFMDHRRHLPRAYKLATLAMKNVHLAYNQESHPAINDIHWACVLSHSLGKQELANLVPLLVKNVQCATVLSDILRRCSMTAPGMAASPSVDHHHHHHHHHKRRGVAKPLAIDRPPLRALLDAAIAAYISTTHSRLTHISPRHYGDFIEFLAKARETFMLAMDGTQQFAQLLENMKVAYKGKKKLMCLVKERFG
;
A
#
# COMPACT_ATOMS: atom_id res chain seq x y z
N MET A 1 24.26 1.58 11.54
CA MET A 1 23.03 1.01 12.12
C MET A 1 22.12 0.61 10.97
N THR A 2 21.65 -0.65 10.93
CA THR A 2 20.85 -1.14 9.80
C THR A 2 19.39 -0.68 9.89
N SER A 3 18.66 -0.67 8.78
CA SER A 3 17.23 -0.32 8.75
C SER A 3 16.40 -1.23 9.67
N HIS A 4 16.72 -2.53 9.71
CA HIS A 4 16.09 -3.50 10.60
C HIS A 4 16.29 -3.13 12.09
N GLN A 5 17.51 -2.78 12.51
CA GLN A 5 17.77 -2.34 13.88
C GLN A 5 16.96 -1.10 14.25
N LEU A 6 16.81 -0.14 13.34
CA LEU A 6 16.01 1.05 13.57
C LEU A 6 14.53 0.70 13.79
N PHE A 7 13.97 -0.25 13.04
CA PHE A 7 12.61 -0.73 13.25
C PHE A 7 12.44 -1.43 14.60
N VAL A 8 13.40 -2.27 15.01
CA VAL A 8 13.36 -2.93 16.33
C VAL A 8 13.32 -1.90 17.46
N ILE A 9 14.17 -0.86 17.41
CA ILE A 9 14.14 0.21 18.41
C ILE A 9 12.85 1.02 18.32
N ALA A 10 12.35 1.31 17.12
CA ALA A 10 11.10 2.01 16.93
C ALA A 10 9.91 1.27 17.56
N ARG A 11 9.82 -0.05 17.34
CA ARG A 11 8.83 -0.95 17.96
C ARG A 11 8.93 -0.93 19.48
N PHE A 12 10.14 -0.97 20.02
CA PHE A 12 10.35 -0.89 21.46
C PHE A 12 9.85 0.44 22.05
N MET A 13 10.08 1.57 21.35
CA MET A 13 9.58 2.89 21.75
C MET A 13 8.05 2.96 21.71
N ASP A 14 7.41 2.32 20.72
CA ASP A 14 5.95 2.19 20.62
C ASP A 14 5.35 1.41 21.79
N HIS A 15 5.98 0.29 22.18
CA HIS A 15 5.57 -0.48 23.37
C HIS A 15 5.64 0.33 24.67
N ARG A 16 6.60 1.26 24.77
CA ARG A 16 6.72 2.22 25.89
C ARG A 16 5.79 3.43 25.76
N ARG A 17 4.85 3.42 24.81
CA ARG A 17 3.90 4.50 24.51
C ARG A 17 4.56 5.82 24.10
N HIS A 18 5.78 5.78 23.58
CA HIS A 18 6.47 6.95 23.03
C HIS A 18 6.28 7.05 21.50
N LEU A 19 5.03 7.17 21.07
CA LEU A 19 4.64 7.14 19.65
C LEU A 19 5.39 8.16 18.76
N PRO A 20 5.61 9.43 19.17
CA PRO A 20 6.34 10.38 18.32
C PRO A 20 7.81 10.00 18.12
N ARG A 21 8.46 9.38 19.12
CA ARG A 21 9.84 8.89 19.01
C ARG A 21 9.92 7.64 18.15
N ALA A 22 8.98 6.71 18.34
CA ALA A 22 8.83 5.52 17.50
C ALA A 22 8.68 5.93 16.03
N TYR A 23 7.84 6.92 15.74
CA TYR A 23 7.62 7.40 14.37
C TYR A 23 8.88 8.03 13.75
N LYS A 24 9.63 8.86 14.48
CA LYS A 24 10.89 9.41 13.97
C LYS A 24 11.89 8.31 13.60
N LEU A 25 12.00 7.28 14.44
CA LEU A 25 12.87 6.13 14.17
C LEU A 25 12.38 5.29 12.99
N ALA A 26 11.07 5.04 12.89
CA ALA A 26 10.46 4.32 11.78
C ALA A 26 10.67 5.07 10.45
N THR A 27 10.47 6.39 10.43
CA THR A 27 10.72 7.23 9.25
C THR A 27 12.20 7.21 8.85
N LEU A 28 13.12 7.20 9.82
CA LEU A 28 14.55 7.04 9.53
C LEU A 28 14.88 5.65 8.98
N ALA A 29 14.27 4.59 9.52
CA ALA A 29 14.40 3.23 9.00
C ALA A 29 13.88 3.12 7.56
N MET A 30 12.71 3.71 7.30
CA MET A 30 12.06 3.75 5.99
C MET A 30 12.92 4.39 4.92
N LYS A 31 13.73 5.40 5.25
CA LYS A 31 14.67 6.02 4.30
C LYS A 31 15.75 5.04 3.80
N ASN A 32 16.07 4.01 4.58
CA ASN A 32 17.15 3.07 4.33
C ASN A 32 16.66 1.65 3.95
N VAL A 33 15.34 1.44 3.86
CA VAL A 33 14.78 0.22 3.28
C VAL A 33 14.61 0.43 1.78
N HIS A 34 14.93 -0.58 0.99
CA HIS A 34 14.60 -0.64 -0.42
C HIS A 34 13.96 -1.99 -0.71
N LEU A 35 12.79 -1.97 -1.36
CA LEU A 35 12.06 -3.15 -1.77
C LEU A 35 11.91 -3.17 -3.30
N ALA A 36 12.62 -4.07 -3.95
CA ALA A 36 12.58 -4.23 -5.40
C ALA A 36 11.28 -4.92 -5.86
N TYR A 37 10.98 -4.83 -7.15
CA TYR A 37 9.73 -5.29 -7.77
C TYR A 37 9.40 -6.77 -7.55
N ASN A 38 10.40 -7.63 -7.33
CA ASN A 38 10.27 -9.09 -7.18
C ASN A 38 10.32 -9.58 -5.72
N GLN A 39 10.32 -8.68 -4.74
CA GLN A 39 10.54 -9.02 -3.33
C GLN A 39 9.23 -9.09 -2.51
N GLU A 40 8.27 -9.89 -2.95
CA GLU A 40 6.95 -10.00 -2.29
C GLU A 40 6.99 -10.66 -0.89
N SER A 41 8.09 -11.34 -0.55
CA SER A 41 8.29 -12.06 0.72
C SER A 41 9.38 -11.45 1.62
N HIS A 42 9.76 -10.19 1.36
CA HIS A 42 10.85 -9.54 2.10
C HIS A 42 10.51 -9.31 3.58
N PRO A 43 11.42 -9.58 4.53
CA PRO A 43 11.14 -9.48 5.97
C PRO A 43 10.71 -8.08 6.42
N ALA A 44 11.23 -7.03 5.76
CA ALA A 44 10.87 -5.64 6.08
C ALA A 44 9.42 -5.25 5.72
N ILE A 45 8.66 -6.08 4.98
CA ILE A 45 7.27 -5.77 4.63
C ILE A 45 6.41 -5.57 5.88
N ASN A 46 6.60 -6.42 6.89
CA ASN A 46 5.87 -6.31 8.16
C ASN A 46 6.21 -5.02 8.92
N ASP A 47 7.47 -4.57 8.82
CA ASP A 47 7.91 -3.32 9.42
C ASP A 47 7.34 -2.09 8.69
N ILE A 48 7.29 -2.14 7.36
CA ILE A 48 6.66 -1.10 6.53
C ILE A 48 5.16 -0.99 6.85
N HIS A 49 4.45 -2.13 6.89
CA HIS A 49 3.03 -2.16 7.25
C HIS A 49 2.77 -1.56 8.62
N TRP A 50 3.59 -1.92 9.62
CA TRP A 50 3.46 -1.32 10.94
C TRP A 50 3.78 0.17 10.96
N ALA A 51 4.80 0.63 10.23
CA ALA A 51 5.11 2.06 10.14
C ALA A 51 3.93 2.85 9.56
N CYS A 52 3.20 2.28 8.60
CA CYS A 52 1.98 2.86 8.07
C CYS A 52 0.87 2.95 9.12
N VAL A 53 0.63 1.88 9.89
CA VAL A 53 -0.34 1.86 11.00
C VAL A 53 0.02 2.89 12.08
N LEU A 54 1.30 2.96 12.48
CA LEU A 54 1.80 3.94 13.44
C LEU A 54 1.56 5.37 12.94
N SER A 55 1.85 5.64 11.67
CA SER A 55 1.65 6.97 11.07
C SER A 55 0.18 7.35 11.05
N HIS A 56 -0.70 6.42 10.69
CA HIS A 56 -2.14 6.65 10.74
C HIS A 56 -2.65 6.88 12.17
N SER A 57 -2.06 6.22 13.19
CA SER A 57 -2.44 6.43 14.59
C SER A 57 -2.06 7.82 15.14
N LEU A 58 -1.03 8.44 14.57
CA LEU A 58 -0.56 9.78 14.95
C LEU A 58 -1.35 10.87 14.23
N GLY A 59 -1.68 10.67 12.96
CA GLY A 59 -2.52 11.59 12.21
C GLY A 59 -2.27 11.59 10.71
N LYS A 60 -3.09 12.38 10.00
CA LYS A 60 -2.99 12.54 8.54
C LYS A 60 -1.64 13.14 8.12
N GLN A 61 -1.04 14.01 8.93
CA GLN A 61 0.20 14.70 8.60
C GLN A 61 1.39 13.73 8.59
N GLU A 62 1.45 12.84 9.58
CA GLU A 62 2.49 11.82 9.72
C GLU A 62 2.39 10.83 8.56
N LEU A 63 1.18 10.40 8.21
CA LEU A 63 0.99 9.59 7.02
C LEU A 63 1.42 10.32 5.74
N ALA A 64 1.06 11.59 5.59
CA ALA A 64 1.46 12.40 4.44
C ALA A 64 2.99 12.54 4.31
N ASN A 65 3.70 12.62 5.43
CA ASN A 65 5.17 12.67 5.46
C ASN A 65 5.81 11.31 5.14
N LEU A 66 5.12 10.20 5.43
CA LEU A 66 5.61 8.85 5.13
C LEU A 66 5.43 8.46 3.66
N VAL A 67 4.35 8.91 3.00
CA VAL A 67 4.03 8.53 1.60
C VAL A 67 5.19 8.74 0.61
N PRO A 68 5.89 9.88 0.58
CA PRO A 68 7.02 10.07 -0.34
C PRO A 68 8.15 9.05 -0.13
N LEU A 69 8.35 8.57 1.10
CA LEU A 69 9.34 7.54 1.38
C LEU A 69 8.89 6.18 0.84
N LEU A 70 7.61 5.84 1.02
CA LEU A 70 7.03 4.60 0.47
C LEU A 70 7.15 4.56 -1.05
N VAL A 71 6.75 5.63 -1.72
CA VAL A 71 6.81 5.77 -3.19
C VAL A 71 8.24 5.66 -3.70
N LYS A 72 9.21 6.25 -3.00
CA LYS A 72 10.62 6.20 -3.40
C LYS A 72 11.24 4.82 -3.21
N ASN A 73 10.91 4.16 -2.10
CA ASN A 73 11.69 3.03 -1.61
C ASN A 73 11.05 1.67 -1.84
N VAL A 74 9.75 1.63 -2.17
CA VAL A 74 9.01 0.40 -2.44
C VAL A 74 8.62 0.37 -3.92
N GLN A 75 9.15 -0.59 -4.67
CA GLN A 75 8.85 -0.80 -6.08
C GLN A 75 7.98 -2.04 -6.32
N CYS A 76 7.77 -2.85 -5.29
CA CYS A 76 6.91 -4.03 -5.37
C CYS A 76 5.43 -3.62 -5.44
N ALA A 77 4.80 -3.85 -6.60
CA ALA A 77 3.45 -3.40 -6.89
C ALA A 77 2.40 -3.94 -5.91
N THR A 78 2.49 -5.23 -5.57
CA THR A 78 1.56 -5.89 -4.65
C THR A 78 1.68 -5.32 -3.24
N VAL A 79 2.90 -5.07 -2.77
CA VAL A 79 3.16 -4.44 -1.47
C VAL A 79 2.66 -2.99 -1.45
N LEU A 80 2.92 -2.20 -2.49
CA LEU A 80 2.37 -0.84 -2.60
C LEU A 80 0.83 -0.84 -2.55
N SER A 81 0.18 -1.75 -3.28
CA SER A 81 -1.29 -1.86 -3.26
C SER A 81 -1.84 -2.32 -1.90
N ASP A 82 -1.13 -3.20 -1.17
CA ASP A 82 -1.52 -3.60 0.18
C ASP A 82 -1.37 -2.44 1.16
N ILE A 83 -0.26 -1.70 1.08
CA ILE A 83 -0.06 -0.47 1.88
C ILE A 83 -1.16 0.54 1.59
N LEU A 84 -1.50 0.77 0.32
CA LEU A 84 -2.56 1.70 -0.08
C LEU A 84 -3.90 1.32 0.56
N ARG A 85 -4.29 0.04 0.47
CA ARG A 85 -5.53 -0.47 1.07
C ARG A 85 -5.53 -0.25 2.58
N ARG A 86 -4.45 -0.62 3.27
CA ARG A 86 -4.30 -0.43 4.73
C ARG A 86 -4.38 1.04 5.14
N CYS A 87 -3.77 1.93 4.37
CA CYS A 87 -3.80 3.37 4.64
C CYS A 87 -5.15 4.02 4.34
N SER A 88 -5.98 3.41 3.49
CA SER A 88 -7.34 3.87 3.19
C SER A 88 -8.36 3.45 4.26
N MET A 89 -8.10 2.33 4.95
CA MET A 89 -8.94 1.84 6.03
C MET A 89 -8.70 2.63 7.33
N THR A 90 -9.77 2.97 8.04
CA THR A 90 -9.70 3.65 9.34
C THR A 90 -8.83 2.87 10.32
N ALA A 91 -7.87 3.55 10.97
CA ALA A 91 -6.94 2.93 11.93
C ALA A 91 -7.66 2.08 12.99
N PRO A 92 -7.16 0.86 13.28
CA PRO A 92 -7.60 0.08 14.43
C PRO A 92 -7.30 0.89 15.70
N GLY A 93 -8.35 1.26 16.45
CA GLY A 93 -8.27 2.13 17.63
C GLY A 93 -9.02 3.46 17.49
N MET A 94 -9.59 3.76 16.32
CA MET A 94 -10.52 4.89 16.13
C MET A 94 -11.98 4.47 15.92
N ALA A 95 -12.26 3.17 15.80
CA ALA A 95 -13.61 2.63 15.89
C ALA A 95 -14.02 2.60 17.37
N ALA A 96 -15.09 3.31 17.69
CA ALA A 96 -15.59 3.56 19.03
C ALA A 96 -15.77 2.27 19.86
N SER A 97 -15.30 2.31 21.11
CA SER A 97 -15.88 1.47 22.16
C SER A 97 -17.37 1.84 22.27
N PRO A 98 -18.31 0.88 22.27
CA PRO A 98 -19.68 1.19 22.67
C PRO A 98 -19.65 1.43 24.19
N SER A 99 -19.68 2.69 24.60
CA SER A 99 -19.90 3.06 26.00
C SER A 99 -21.35 2.73 26.34
N VAL A 100 -21.53 1.70 27.15
CA VAL A 100 -22.81 1.38 27.80
C VAL A 100 -23.16 2.54 28.73
N ASP A 101 -24.34 3.11 28.54
CA ASP A 101 -24.88 4.25 29.28
C ASP A 101 -24.93 3.96 30.78
N HIS A 102 -24.15 4.68 31.59
CA HIS A 102 -24.44 4.91 33.00
C HIS A 102 -24.28 6.40 33.30
N HIS A 103 -25.35 6.98 33.85
CA HIS A 103 -25.46 8.37 34.28
C HIS A 103 -24.31 8.77 35.22
N HIS A 104 -23.73 9.97 35.03
CA HIS A 104 -23.51 11.00 36.06
C HIS A 104 -22.85 12.27 35.47
N HIS A 105 -23.22 13.42 36.03
CA HIS A 105 -22.72 14.77 35.73
C HIS A 105 -21.20 14.92 35.89
N HIS A 106 -20.52 15.52 34.90
CA HIS A 106 -19.56 16.61 35.14
C HIS A 106 -19.11 17.29 33.83
N HIS A 107 -19.05 18.61 33.87
CA HIS A 107 -18.53 19.49 32.82
C HIS A 107 -17.02 19.27 32.64
N HIS A 108 -16.60 18.66 31.54
CA HIS A 108 -15.22 18.76 31.06
C HIS A 108 -15.20 18.77 29.53
N HIS A 109 -14.47 19.73 28.98
CA HIS A 109 -14.30 20.00 27.55
C HIS A 109 -13.49 18.86 26.88
N HIS A 110 -14.08 17.69 26.69
CA HIS A 110 -13.47 16.62 25.90
C HIS A 110 -13.71 16.88 24.42
N LYS A 111 -12.65 17.37 23.76
CA LYS A 111 -12.49 17.44 22.31
C LYS A 111 -12.84 16.07 21.73
N ARG A 112 -14.06 15.92 21.21
CA ARG A 112 -14.56 14.71 20.53
C ARG A 112 -13.49 14.22 19.56
N ARG A 113 -12.83 13.10 19.88
CA ARG A 113 -11.99 12.37 18.91
C ARG A 113 -12.95 11.82 17.87
N GLY A 114 -13.17 12.61 16.82
CA GLY A 114 -14.05 12.26 15.72
C GLY A 114 -13.64 10.93 15.12
N VAL A 115 -14.64 10.12 14.79
CA VAL A 115 -14.50 8.96 13.91
C VAL A 115 -13.70 9.40 12.70
N ALA A 116 -12.47 8.89 12.56
CA ALA A 116 -11.64 9.21 11.40
C ALA A 116 -12.32 8.60 10.17
N LYS A 117 -12.94 9.46 9.37
CA LYS A 117 -13.48 9.09 8.07
C LYS A 117 -12.36 8.44 7.26
N PRO A 118 -12.62 7.31 6.57
CA PRO A 118 -11.66 6.72 5.65
C PRO A 118 -11.05 7.78 4.73
N LEU A 119 -9.73 7.71 4.53
CA LEU A 119 -9.06 8.63 3.63
C LEU A 119 -9.46 8.29 2.20
N ALA A 120 -9.92 9.29 1.46
CA ALA A 120 -10.24 9.13 0.05
C ALA A 120 -8.94 8.83 -0.73
N ILE A 121 -8.90 7.67 -1.39
CA ILE A 121 -7.72 7.12 -2.09
C ILE A 121 -7.28 8.05 -3.24
N ASP A 122 -8.23 8.72 -3.87
CA ASP A 122 -8.05 9.67 -4.97
C ASP A 122 -7.52 11.04 -4.52
N ARG A 123 -7.39 11.28 -3.20
CA ARG A 123 -6.95 12.57 -2.64
C ARG A 123 -5.61 12.47 -1.91
N PRO A 124 -4.89 13.60 -1.75
CA PRO A 124 -3.70 13.64 -0.92
C PRO A 124 -3.98 13.22 0.54
N PRO A 125 -3.10 12.40 1.15
CA PRO A 125 -1.79 11.99 0.64
C PRO A 125 -1.78 10.68 -0.18
N LEU A 126 -2.90 9.95 -0.27
CA LEU A 126 -2.95 8.61 -0.84
C LEU A 126 -2.87 8.56 -2.37
N ARG A 127 -3.24 9.66 -3.05
CA ARG A 127 -3.17 9.72 -4.52
C ARG A 127 -1.78 9.37 -5.06
N ALA A 128 -0.72 9.93 -4.48
CA ALA A 128 0.65 9.63 -4.91
C ALA A 128 1.04 8.16 -4.71
N LEU A 129 0.50 7.52 -3.67
CA LEU A 129 0.72 6.10 -3.42
C LEU A 129 -0.05 5.22 -4.42
N LEU A 130 -1.27 5.60 -4.79
CA LEU A 130 -2.03 4.96 -5.86
C LEU A 130 -1.31 5.06 -7.20
N ASP A 131 -0.85 6.26 -7.57
CA ASP A 131 -0.13 6.48 -8.83
C ASP A 131 1.16 5.64 -8.89
N ALA A 132 1.89 5.56 -7.76
CA ALA A 132 3.07 4.72 -7.65
C ALA A 132 2.74 3.22 -7.75
N ALA A 133 1.64 2.76 -7.15
CA ALA A 133 1.21 1.37 -7.24
C ALA A 133 0.85 0.99 -8.69
N ILE A 134 0.09 1.86 -9.39
CA ILE A 134 -0.25 1.70 -10.81
C ILE A 134 1.02 1.63 -11.66
N ALA A 135 1.95 2.59 -11.50
CA ALA A 135 3.21 2.61 -12.24
C ALA A 135 4.06 1.35 -11.97
N ALA A 136 4.11 0.89 -10.72
CA ALA A 136 4.80 -0.34 -10.34
C ALA A 136 4.17 -1.58 -10.98
N TYR A 137 2.84 -1.67 -11.06
CA TYR A 137 2.15 -2.75 -11.78
C TYR A 137 2.50 -2.75 -13.26
N ILE A 138 2.52 -1.58 -13.92
CA ILE A 138 2.90 -1.46 -15.34
C ILE A 138 4.35 -1.95 -15.53
N SER A 139 5.30 -1.41 -14.77
CA SER A 139 6.72 -1.78 -14.87
C SER A 139 6.96 -3.27 -14.61
N THR A 140 6.34 -3.81 -13.56
CA THR A 140 6.45 -5.22 -13.18
C THR A 140 5.80 -6.13 -14.23
N THR A 141 4.70 -5.70 -14.85
CA THR A 141 4.05 -6.43 -15.96
C THR A 141 5.03 -6.61 -17.12
N HIS A 142 5.67 -5.53 -17.56
CA HIS A 142 6.67 -5.60 -18.63
C HIS A 142 7.85 -6.50 -18.24
N SER A 143 8.39 -6.35 -17.03
CA SER A 143 9.52 -7.17 -16.54
C SER A 143 9.18 -8.66 -16.49
N ARG A 144 8.02 -9.04 -15.93
CA ARG A 144 7.58 -10.45 -15.86
C ARG A 144 7.38 -11.03 -17.27
N LEU A 145 6.85 -10.24 -18.22
CA LEU A 145 6.59 -10.70 -19.58
C LEU A 145 7.84 -11.05 -20.38
N THR A 146 8.97 -10.36 -20.15
CA THR A 146 10.24 -10.60 -20.85
C THR A 146 10.68 -12.06 -20.74
N HIS A 147 10.57 -12.66 -19.55
CA HIS A 147 11.02 -14.03 -19.28
C HIS A 147 9.90 -14.99 -18.84
N ILE A 148 8.61 -14.64 -19.07
CA ILE A 148 7.50 -15.52 -18.70
C ILE A 148 7.50 -16.82 -19.53
N SER A 149 7.27 -17.95 -18.85
CA SER A 149 7.11 -19.29 -19.42
C SER A 149 5.71 -19.84 -19.10
N PRO A 150 5.22 -20.88 -19.79
CA PRO A 150 3.86 -21.39 -19.62
C PRO A 150 3.47 -21.75 -18.18
N ARG A 151 4.43 -22.25 -17.37
CA ARG A 151 4.19 -22.57 -15.96
C ARG A 151 3.85 -21.36 -15.09
N HIS A 152 4.24 -20.15 -15.51
CA HIS A 152 3.98 -18.91 -14.77
C HIS A 152 2.72 -18.18 -15.25
N TYR A 153 1.98 -18.73 -16.23
CA TYR A 153 0.81 -18.03 -16.78
C TYR A 153 -0.28 -17.83 -15.73
N GLY A 154 -0.55 -18.83 -14.89
CA GLY A 154 -1.54 -18.73 -13.81
C GLY A 154 -1.23 -17.56 -12.87
N ASP A 155 -0.04 -17.60 -12.25
CA ASP A 155 0.44 -16.55 -11.34
C ASP A 155 0.44 -15.16 -11.98
N PHE A 156 0.75 -15.08 -13.28
CA PHE A 156 0.74 -13.81 -14.01
C PHE A 156 -0.68 -13.29 -14.26
N ILE A 157 -1.66 -14.16 -14.56
CA ILE A 157 -3.06 -13.78 -14.66
C ILE A 157 -3.60 -13.31 -13.30
N GLU A 158 -3.24 -13.99 -12.21
CA GLU A 158 -3.58 -13.53 -10.85
C GLU A 158 -2.95 -12.18 -10.52
N PHE A 159 -1.69 -11.98 -10.90
CA PHE A 159 -1.00 -10.70 -10.77
C PHE A 159 -1.75 -9.58 -11.52
N LEU A 160 -2.21 -9.82 -12.75
CA LEU A 160 -3.02 -8.86 -13.51
C LEU A 160 -4.39 -8.61 -12.89
N ALA A 161 -4.99 -9.61 -12.23
CA ALA A 161 -6.25 -9.43 -11.51
C ALA A 161 -6.07 -8.45 -10.35
N LYS A 162 -4.99 -8.59 -9.57
CA LYS A 162 -4.63 -7.63 -8.50
C LYS A 162 -4.30 -6.23 -9.07
N ALA A 163 -3.64 -6.19 -10.24
CA ALA A 163 -3.41 -4.94 -10.95
C ALA A 163 -4.75 -4.25 -11.29
N ARG A 164 -5.70 -4.98 -11.92
CA ARG A 164 -7.02 -4.45 -12.26
C ARG A 164 -7.72 -3.85 -11.04
N GLU A 165 -7.76 -4.58 -9.93
CA GLU A 165 -8.37 -4.08 -8.68
C GLU A 165 -7.75 -2.76 -8.23
N THR A 166 -6.43 -2.61 -8.34
CA THR A 166 -5.72 -1.38 -7.97
C THR A 166 -6.03 -0.25 -8.94
N PHE A 167 -6.05 -0.54 -10.25
CA PHE A 167 -6.38 0.45 -11.28
C PHE A 167 -7.80 0.99 -11.08
N MET A 168 -8.79 0.15 -10.76
CA MET A 168 -10.19 0.58 -10.55
C MET A 168 -10.35 1.60 -9.40
N LEU A 169 -9.33 1.82 -8.57
CA LEU A 169 -9.33 2.87 -7.55
C LEU A 169 -9.07 4.28 -8.12
N ALA A 170 -8.51 4.38 -9.33
CA ALA A 170 -8.28 5.64 -10.04
C ALA A 170 -9.49 6.00 -10.93
N MET A 171 -9.75 7.30 -11.08
CA MET A 171 -10.86 7.80 -11.91
C MET A 171 -10.79 7.33 -13.38
N ASP A 172 -9.59 7.27 -13.93
CA ASP A 172 -9.28 6.84 -15.30
C ASP A 172 -8.73 5.41 -15.36
N GLY A 173 -8.85 4.67 -14.25
CA GLY A 173 -8.27 3.35 -14.05
C GLY A 173 -8.67 2.30 -15.09
N THR A 174 -9.94 2.31 -15.51
CA THR A 174 -10.44 1.39 -16.54
C THR A 174 -9.73 1.60 -17.87
N GLN A 175 -9.55 2.85 -18.28
CA GLN A 175 -8.86 3.19 -19.51
C GLN A 175 -7.36 2.84 -19.42
N GLN A 176 -6.71 3.18 -18.30
CA GLN A 176 -5.30 2.84 -18.09
C GLN A 176 -5.06 1.31 -18.11
N PHE A 177 -5.96 0.52 -17.50
CA PHE A 177 -5.83 -0.94 -17.47
C PHE A 177 -6.05 -1.54 -18.87
N ALA A 178 -7.03 -1.05 -19.61
CA ALA A 178 -7.24 -1.45 -21.00
C ALA A 178 -6.00 -1.15 -21.86
N GLN A 179 -5.40 0.03 -21.70
CA GLN A 179 -4.17 0.40 -22.40
C GLN A 179 -2.99 -0.51 -22.04
N LEU A 180 -2.85 -0.91 -20.78
CA LEU A 180 -1.84 -1.90 -20.37
C LEU A 180 -2.03 -3.22 -21.12
N LEU A 181 -3.27 -3.74 -21.19
CA LEU A 181 -3.56 -4.99 -21.92
C LEU A 181 -3.28 -4.88 -23.42
N GLU A 182 -3.64 -3.75 -24.06
CA GLU A 182 -3.34 -3.52 -25.47
C GLU A 182 -1.82 -3.45 -25.72
N ASN A 183 -1.08 -2.72 -24.88
CA ASN A 183 0.37 -2.65 -24.96
C ASN A 183 1.02 -4.04 -24.84
N MET A 184 0.49 -4.89 -23.94
CA MET A 184 0.95 -6.27 -23.81
C MET A 184 0.69 -7.10 -25.06
N LYS A 185 -0.50 -6.98 -25.67
CA LYS A 185 -0.85 -7.69 -26.91
C LYS A 185 0.09 -7.31 -28.04
N VAL A 186 0.42 -6.03 -28.18
CA VAL A 186 1.31 -5.53 -29.23
C VAL A 186 2.75 -5.99 -29.01
N ALA A 187 3.27 -5.81 -27.78
CA ALA A 187 4.67 -6.12 -27.46
C ALA A 187 4.97 -7.62 -27.44
N TYR A 188 3.97 -8.48 -27.19
CA TYR A 188 4.18 -9.90 -26.92
C TYR A 188 3.27 -10.83 -27.74
N LYS A 189 3.01 -10.49 -29.01
CA LYS A 189 2.17 -11.24 -29.97
C LYS A 189 2.52 -12.73 -30.10
N GLY A 190 3.78 -13.11 -29.87
CA GLY A 190 4.25 -14.50 -29.96
C GLY A 190 3.67 -15.44 -28.89
N LYS A 191 3.17 -14.92 -27.77
CA LYS A 191 2.67 -15.73 -26.64
C LYS A 191 1.16 -15.99 -26.75
N LYS A 192 0.72 -16.69 -27.80
CA LYS A 192 -0.71 -16.93 -28.12
C LYS A 192 -1.52 -17.49 -26.95
N LYS A 193 -1.02 -18.54 -26.26
CA LYS A 193 -1.72 -19.15 -25.12
C LYS A 193 -1.92 -18.16 -23.97
N LEU A 194 -0.91 -17.34 -23.66
CA LEU A 194 -1.03 -16.31 -22.64
C LEU A 194 -2.07 -15.26 -23.05
N MET A 195 -2.06 -14.81 -24.30
CA MET A 195 -3.03 -13.83 -24.80
C MET A 195 -4.46 -14.36 -24.80
N CYS A 196 -4.65 -15.67 -25.03
CA CYS A 196 -5.95 -16.34 -24.88
C CYS A 196 -6.45 -16.21 -23.44
N LEU A 197 -5.63 -16.59 -22.46
CA LEU A 197 -5.97 -16.48 -21.03
C LEU A 197 -6.26 -15.04 -20.60
N VAL A 198 -5.48 -14.07 -21.08
CA VAL A 198 -5.72 -12.65 -20.80
C VAL A 198 -7.07 -12.21 -21.37
N LYS A 199 -7.41 -12.61 -22.60
CA LYS A 199 -8.70 -12.30 -23.23
C LYS A 199 -9.86 -12.97 -22.49
N GLU A 200 -9.72 -14.23 -22.11
CA GLU A 200 -10.76 -14.96 -21.35
C GLU A 200 -11.05 -14.33 -20.00
N ARG A 201 -10.02 -13.76 -19.35
CA ARG A 201 -10.16 -13.19 -18.00
C ARG A 201 -10.56 -11.72 -17.97
N PHE A 202 -10.13 -10.92 -18.96
CA PHE A 202 -10.23 -9.45 -18.93
C PHE A 202 -10.81 -8.81 -20.19
N GLY A 203 -11.06 -9.60 -21.25
CA GLY A 203 -11.60 -9.12 -22.52
C GLY A 203 -13.12 -9.06 -22.57
#